data_AF-A0A7H8GKC3-F1
#
_entry.id   AF-A0A7H8GKC3-F1
#
_cell.length_a   1.000
_cell.length_b   1.000
_cell.length_c   1.000
_cell.angle_alpha   90.00
_cell.angle_beta   90.00
_cell.angle_gamma   90.00
#
_symmetry.space_group_name_H-M   'P 1'
#
loop_
_entity.id
_entity.type
_entity.pdbx_description
1 polymer ?
#
loop_
_entity_poly.entity_id
_entity_poly.type
_entity_poly.pdbx_seq_one_letter_code
_entity_poly.pdbx_strand_id
1 'polypeptide(L)'
;MFALSLRQALLLTSLAFAAVTQASSFDCASAASKTERAICADPYLSQLDEQLAERWRSTLANVPDPKALKTDQRQWLKSRNACGALTACLRRQYLMRQAELEHATQPFSWDATWQLIPPNTSTAATVTTHRRDAAHLTFDIAAGEGANSGNLEGVAVFEGKEAHYAEGECALTFTPINGVLNISQVGADADCGGGMGVYYAGTYVASEQPLTLDYDMLSLGLARTPEENQALHGLLKDDYERLVEVSGTLQIGDPSADVPGSQVVEMWMRGLGGTGIIMSTTDQRFWIILLTYDEQGHQRARYYTNAVKWKGHLPDVLQAWYQRTNGNRSIPLDSMP
;
A
#
# COMPACT_ATOMS: atom_id res chain seq x y z
N MET A 1 53.50 -37.59 -31.14
CA MET A 1 53.04 -36.41 -31.91
C MET A 1 51.54 -36.42 -31.91
N PHE A 2 50.89 -35.55 -31.13
CA PHE A 2 49.63 -34.86 -31.42
C PHE A 2 49.40 -33.92 -30.23
N ALA A 3 50.02 -32.74 -30.31
CA ALA A 3 49.79 -31.64 -29.41
C ALA A 3 48.40 -31.07 -29.74
N LEU A 4 47.38 -31.44 -28.97
CA LEU A 4 46.11 -30.72 -28.97
C LEU A 4 46.36 -29.38 -28.26
N SER A 5 46.38 -28.32 -29.06
CA SER A 5 46.64 -26.96 -28.61
C SER A 5 45.59 -26.51 -27.59
N LEU A 6 46.05 -25.92 -26.48
CA LEU A 6 45.26 -25.25 -25.44
C LEU A 6 44.30 -24.15 -25.95
N ARG A 7 44.31 -23.85 -27.25
CA ARG A 7 43.51 -22.79 -27.89
C ARG A 7 42.06 -23.18 -28.21
N GLN A 8 41.71 -24.47 -28.14
CA GLN A 8 40.36 -24.95 -28.47
C GLN A 8 39.46 -25.21 -27.25
N ALA A 9 40.00 -25.10 -26.03
CA ALA A 9 39.22 -25.24 -24.79
C ALA A 9 38.58 -23.92 -24.30
N LEU A 10 38.82 -22.80 -24.99
CA LEU A 10 38.36 -21.46 -24.58
C LEU A 10 37.10 -20.96 -25.31
N LEU A 11 36.46 -21.77 -26.14
CA LEU A 11 35.33 -21.35 -27.00
C LEU A 11 33.95 -21.85 -26.55
N LEU A 12 33.81 -22.42 -25.34
CA LEU A 12 32.52 -22.97 -24.86
C LEU A 12 32.06 -22.45 -23.49
N THR A 13 32.73 -21.46 -22.91
CA THR A 13 32.36 -20.85 -21.61
C THR A 13 31.75 -19.45 -21.70
N SER A 14 31.31 -19.02 -22.89
CA SER A 14 30.47 -17.84 -23.06
C SER A 14 28.98 -18.23 -23.12
N LEU A 15 28.47 -18.93 -22.10
CA LEU A 15 27.06 -18.77 -21.78
C LEU A 15 26.94 -17.38 -21.17
N ALA A 16 26.48 -16.45 -21.99
CA ALA A 16 26.05 -15.15 -21.57
C ALA A 16 25.11 -15.30 -20.36
N PHE A 17 25.53 -14.81 -19.21
CA PHE A 17 24.60 -14.27 -18.24
C PHE A 17 23.92 -13.11 -18.96
N ALA A 18 22.83 -13.39 -19.69
CA ALA A 18 21.82 -12.39 -19.93
C ALA A 18 21.29 -12.04 -18.54
N ALA A 19 21.89 -11.03 -17.91
CA ALA A 19 21.18 -10.31 -16.88
C ALA A 19 19.87 -9.91 -17.54
N VAL A 20 18.76 -10.44 -17.05
CA VAL A 20 17.44 -9.97 -17.45
C VAL A 20 17.45 -8.50 -17.09
N THR A 21 17.71 -7.65 -18.07
CA THR A 21 17.54 -6.21 -17.93
C THR A 21 16.04 -6.03 -17.83
N GLN A 22 15.49 -6.11 -16.62
CA GLN A 22 14.17 -5.59 -16.36
C GLN A 22 14.25 -4.11 -16.70
N ALA A 23 13.47 -3.73 -17.70
CA ALA A 23 13.71 -2.53 -18.45
C ALA A 23 13.09 -1.30 -17.81
N SER A 24 12.09 -1.36 -16.93
CA SER A 24 11.27 -0.17 -16.58
C SER A 24 10.69 0.52 -17.82
N SER A 25 9.75 1.44 -17.65
CA SER A 25 9.14 2.16 -18.77
C SER A 25 10.04 3.27 -19.35
N PHE A 26 11.24 3.47 -18.78
CA PHE A 26 12.23 4.47 -19.18
C PHE A 26 13.66 3.91 -19.12
N ASP A 27 14.63 4.64 -19.66
CA ASP A 27 16.04 4.21 -19.62
C ASP A 27 16.66 4.43 -18.24
N CYS A 28 16.92 3.34 -17.52
CA CYS A 28 17.57 3.37 -16.22
C CYS A 28 18.98 3.95 -16.21
N ALA A 29 19.71 3.93 -17.36
CA ALA A 29 21.00 4.59 -17.46
C ALA A 29 20.88 6.12 -17.40
N SER A 30 19.69 6.65 -17.71
CA SER A 30 19.35 8.07 -17.74
C SER A 30 18.57 8.55 -16.50
N ALA A 31 18.41 7.70 -15.48
CA ALA A 31 17.63 8.00 -14.27
C ALA A 31 18.20 9.19 -13.46
N ALA A 32 17.45 10.28 -13.39
CA ALA A 32 17.92 11.55 -12.83
C ALA A 32 17.32 11.85 -11.44
N SER A 33 16.09 11.40 -11.17
CA SER A 33 15.42 11.63 -9.90
C SER A 33 15.69 10.53 -8.86
N LYS A 34 15.44 10.83 -7.58
CA LYS A 34 15.50 9.81 -6.50
C LYS A 34 14.51 8.67 -6.76
N THR A 35 13.34 8.99 -7.30
CA THR A 35 12.29 8.03 -7.65
C THR A 35 12.71 7.12 -8.79
N GLU A 36 13.21 7.67 -9.89
CA GLU A 36 13.68 6.87 -11.04
C GLU A 36 14.81 5.92 -10.62
N ARG A 37 15.77 6.40 -9.84
CA ARG A 37 16.84 5.54 -9.31
C ARG A 37 16.31 4.43 -8.41
N ALA A 38 15.31 4.70 -7.58
CA ALA A 38 14.69 3.69 -6.72
C ALA A 38 13.91 2.65 -7.54
N ILE A 39 13.19 3.07 -8.58
CA ILE A 39 12.49 2.16 -9.51
C ILE A 39 13.50 1.25 -10.21
N CYS A 40 14.62 1.81 -10.69
CA CYS A 40 15.65 1.03 -11.38
C CYS A 40 16.47 0.10 -10.46
N ALA A 41 16.59 0.43 -9.18
CA ALA A 41 17.36 -0.37 -8.22
C ALA A 41 16.55 -1.53 -7.61
N ASP A 42 15.23 -1.52 -7.78
CA ASP A 42 14.31 -2.49 -7.18
C ASP A 42 13.56 -3.25 -8.29
N PRO A 43 13.86 -4.54 -8.52
CA PRO A 43 13.25 -5.31 -9.60
C PRO A 43 11.71 -5.35 -9.54
N TYR A 44 11.14 -5.39 -8.34
CA TYR A 44 9.68 -5.40 -8.18
C TYR A 44 9.06 -4.06 -8.59
N LEU A 45 9.68 -2.93 -8.25
CA LEU A 45 9.25 -1.62 -8.75
C LEU A 45 9.42 -1.48 -10.26
N SER A 46 10.53 -1.97 -10.82
CA SER A 46 10.73 -1.98 -12.28
C SER A 46 9.61 -2.74 -13.00
N GLN A 47 9.25 -3.91 -12.47
CA GLN A 47 8.15 -4.73 -12.99
C GLN A 47 6.80 -4.00 -12.89
N LEU A 48 6.48 -3.39 -11.75
CA LEU A 48 5.26 -2.61 -11.58
C LEU A 48 5.18 -1.43 -12.56
N ASP A 49 6.31 -0.78 -12.83
CA ASP A 49 6.40 0.33 -13.79
C ASP A 49 6.14 -0.11 -15.23
N GLU A 50 6.69 -1.25 -15.66
CA GLU A 50 6.42 -1.84 -16.97
C GLU A 50 4.94 -2.21 -17.13
N GLN A 51 4.39 -2.94 -16.15
CA GLN A 51 2.98 -3.35 -16.16
C GLN A 51 2.05 -2.14 -16.21
N LEU A 52 2.36 -1.09 -15.44
CA LEU A 52 1.60 0.14 -15.49
C LEU A 52 1.66 0.80 -16.86
N ALA A 53 2.85 0.87 -17.47
CA ALA A 53 3.01 1.49 -18.79
C ALA A 53 2.25 0.74 -19.88
N GLU A 54 2.23 -0.60 -19.86
CA GLU A 54 1.41 -1.41 -20.75
C GLU A 54 -0.08 -1.14 -20.54
N ARG A 55 -0.54 -1.21 -19.28
CA ARG A 55 -1.93 -0.95 -18.92
C ARG A 55 -2.38 0.43 -19.33
N TRP A 56 -1.59 1.47 -19.04
CA TRP A 56 -1.90 2.83 -19.42
C TRP A 56 -2.07 2.99 -20.93
N ARG A 57 -1.22 2.37 -21.76
CA ARG A 57 -1.36 2.40 -23.22
C ARG A 57 -2.67 1.75 -23.67
N SER A 58 -2.99 0.59 -23.09
CA SER A 58 -4.24 -0.13 -23.38
C SER A 58 -5.47 0.70 -22.96
N THR A 59 -5.50 1.19 -21.72
CA THR A 59 -6.58 2.04 -21.19
C THR A 59 -6.74 3.31 -22.04
N LEU A 60 -5.65 3.99 -22.39
CA LEU A 60 -5.69 5.23 -23.19
C LEU A 60 -6.37 5.06 -24.55
N ALA A 61 -6.25 3.88 -25.17
CA ALA A 61 -6.89 3.59 -26.45
C ALA A 61 -8.41 3.35 -26.33
N ASN A 62 -8.89 3.02 -25.14
CA ASN A 62 -10.26 2.53 -24.91
C ASN A 62 -11.13 3.47 -24.06
N VAL A 63 -10.56 4.52 -23.45
CA VAL A 63 -11.34 5.48 -22.65
C VAL A 63 -12.09 6.52 -23.50
N PRO A 64 -13.25 7.02 -23.03
CA PRO A 64 -14.00 8.07 -23.72
C PRO A 64 -13.26 9.42 -23.84
N ASP A 65 -12.48 9.82 -22.82
CA ASP A 65 -11.70 11.04 -22.80
C ASP A 65 -10.19 10.75 -22.57
N PRO A 66 -9.44 10.47 -23.64
CA PRO A 66 -7.99 10.25 -23.58
C PRO A 66 -7.21 11.49 -23.11
N LYS A 67 -7.76 12.71 -23.27
CA LYS A 67 -7.09 13.95 -22.85
C LYS A 67 -7.16 14.10 -21.33
N ALA A 68 -8.31 13.78 -20.74
CA ALA A 68 -8.46 13.70 -19.29
C ALA A 68 -7.48 12.67 -18.71
N LEU A 69 -7.44 11.45 -19.25
CA LEU A 69 -6.54 10.39 -18.76
C LEU A 69 -5.05 10.78 -18.86
N LYS A 70 -4.64 11.46 -19.94
CA LYS A 70 -3.26 11.96 -20.05
C LYS A 70 -2.92 13.00 -18.98
N THR A 71 -3.88 13.85 -18.64
CA THR A 71 -3.69 14.92 -17.64
C THR A 71 -3.61 14.33 -16.25
N ASP A 72 -4.52 13.43 -15.95
CA ASP A 72 -4.55 12.64 -14.74
C ASP A 72 -3.26 11.80 -14.58
N GLN A 73 -2.77 11.10 -15.62
CA GLN A 73 -1.48 10.40 -15.57
C GLN A 73 -0.29 11.32 -15.20
N ARG A 74 -0.26 12.56 -15.71
CA ARG A 74 0.79 13.52 -15.33
C ARG A 74 0.68 13.96 -13.87
N GLN A 75 -0.54 14.05 -13.34
CA GLN A 75 -0.75 14.36 -11.94
C GLN A 75 -0.34 13.19 -11.05
N TRP A 76 -0.73 11.96 -11.42
CA TRP A 76 -0.28 10.75 -10.75
C TRP A 76 1.26 10.63 -10.72
N LEU A 77 1.95 10.96 -11.80
CA LEU A 77 3.43 10.96 -11.82
C LEU A 77 4.04 11.91 -10.78
N LYS A 78 3.40 13.05 -10.48
CA LYS A 78 3.84 13.94 -9.39
C LYS A 78 3.64 13.28 -8.03
N SER A 79 2.48 12.65 -7.80
CA SER A 79 2.16 11.93 -6.57
C SER A 79 3.13 10.75 -6.34
N ARG A 80 3.45 9.99 -7.40
CA ARG A 80 4.50 8.96 -7.37
C ARG A 80 5.85 9.55 -7.02
N ASN A 81 6.26 10.62 -7.70
CA ASN A 81 7.57 11.23 -7.49
C ASN A 81 7.71 11.87 -6.09
N ALA A 82 6.61 12.25 -5.44
CA ALA A 82 6.61 12.73 -4.06
C ALA A 82 7.08 11.65 -3.06
N CYS A 83 6.97 10.36 -3.39
CA CYS A 83 7.54 9.29 -2.58
C CYS A 83 9.08 9.33 -2.49
N GLY A 84 9.77 10.02 -3.41
CA GLY A 84 11.21 10.00 -3.48
C GLY A 84 11.75 8.58 -3.67
N ALA A 85 12.64 8.14 -2.78
CA ALA A 85 13.24 6.79 -2.82
C ALA A 85 12.55 5.77 -1.89
N LEU A 86 11.40 6.12 -1.30
CA LEU A 86 10.68 5.23 -0.39
C LEU A 86 9.96 4.14 -1.20
N THR A 87 10.54 2.94 -1.27
CA THR A 87 10.05 1.84 -2.11
C THR A 87 8.62 1.43 -1.78
N ALA A 88 8.26 1.31 -0.49
CA ALA A 88 6.91 0.98 -0.07
C ALA A 88 5.86 2.01 -0.55
N CYS A 89 6.19 3.30 -0.50
CA CYS A 89 5.31 4.35 -1.04
C CYS A 89 5.14 4.19 -2.55
N LEU A 90 6.23 3.95 -3.28
CA LEU A 90 6.19 3.74 -4.72
C LEU A 90 5.36 2.51 -5.10
N ARG A 91 5.56 1.37 -4.43
CA ARG A 91 4.80 0.13 -4.67
C ARG A 91 3.30 0.38 -4.52
N ARG A 92 2.88 1.04 -3.44
CA ARG A 92 1.47 1.41 -3.23
C ARG A 92 0.93 2.33 -4.34
N GLN A 93 1.69 3.34 -4.74
CA GLN A 93 1.28 4.24 -5.82
C GLN A 93 1.06 3.51 -7.15
N TYR A 94 1.87 2.50 -7.46
CA TYR A 94 1.69 1.65 -8.65
C TYR A 94 0.44 0.78 -8.52
N LEU A 95 0.24 0.08 -7.41
CA LEU A 95 -0.91 -0.80 -7.19
C LEU A 95 -2.24 -0.04 -7.26
N MET A 96 -2.33 1.09 -6.57
CA MET A 96 -3.53 1.95 -6.61
C MET A 96 -3.83 2.42 -8.03
N ARG A 97 -2.80 2.83 -8.78
CA ARG A 97 -2.98 3.30 -10.15
C ARG A 97 -3.35 2.20 -11.12
N GLN A 98 -2.81 1.00 -10.93
CA GLN A 98 -3.20 -0.16 -11.71
C GLN A 98 -4.69 -0.46 -11.53
N ALA A 99 -5.19 -0.45 -10.28
CA ALA A 99 -6.61 -0.63 -9.99
C ALA A 99 -7.48 0.47 -10.60
N GLU A 100 -7.03 1.73 -10.56
CA GLU A 100 -7.73 2.85 -11.21
C GLU A 100 -7.84 2.65 -12.72
N LEU A 101 -6.75 2.30 -13.40
CA LEU A 101 -6.72 2.13 -14.85
C LEU A 101 -7.55 0.94 -15.35
N GLU A 102 -7.75 -0.08 -14.51
CA GLU A 102 -8.68 -1.20 -14.75
C GLU A 102 -10.13 -0.73 -14.85
N HIS A 103 -10.51 0.24 -14.04
CA HIS A 103 -11.89 0.74 -13.96
C HIS A 103 -12.12 1.96 -14.85
N ALA A 104 -11.06 2.64 -15.29
CA ALA A 104 -11.18 3.85 -16.11
C ALA A 104 -11.90 3.65 -17.45
N THR A 105 -11.93 2.42 -18.01
CA THR A 105 -12.65 2.12 -19.26
C THR A 105 -14.14 1.86 -19.06
N GLN A 106 -14.60 1.72 -17.81
CA GLN A 106 -16.00 1.46 -17.51
C GLN A 106 -16.87 2.70 -17.78
N PRO A 107 -18.16 2.54 -18.10
CA PRO A 107 -19.07 3.66 -18.24
C PRO A 107 -19.24 4.42 -16.91
N PHE A 108 -19.13 5.74 -16.96
CA PHE A 108 -19.39 6.59 -15.80
C PHE A 108 -20.90 6.83 -15.61
N SER A 109 -21.36 6.82 -14.37
CA SER A 109 -22.72 7.19 -13.96
C SER A 109 -22.69 8.01 -12.69
N TRP A 110 -23.47 9.10 -12.62
CA TRP A 110 -23.69 9.83 -11.36
C TRP A 110 -24.62 9.08 -10.38
N ASP A 111 -25.24 8.01 -10.84
CA ASP A 111 -26.07 7.09 -10.06
C ASP A 111 -25.27 5.79 -9.88
N ALA A 112 -24.54 5.66 -8.78
CA ALA A 112 -23.65 4.54 -8.51
C ALA A 112 -23.22 4.44 -7.04
N THR A 113 -22.81 3.24 -6.62
CA THR A 113 -22.01 2.99 -5.42
C THR A 113 -20.53 2.98 -5.80
N TRP A 114 -19.75 3.78 -5.12
CA TRP A 114 -18.33 4.02 -5.37
C TRP A 114 -17.50 3.56 -4.18
N GLN A 115 -16.44 2.81 -4.45
CA GLN A 115 -15.52 2.31 -3.42
C GLN A 115 -14.17 2.97 -3.60
N LEU A 116 -13.61 3.48 -2.50
CA LEU A 116 -12.27 4.07 -2.48
C LEU A 116 -11.25 3.02 -2.93
N ILE A 117 -10.30 3.43 -3.77
CA ILE A 117 -9.06 2.67 -3.96
C ILE A 117 -8.22 2.86 -2.70
N PRO A 118 -8.13 1.84 -1.82
CA PRO A 118 -7.62 2.05 -0.49
C PRO A 118 -6.10 2.28 -0.55
N PRO A 119 -5.55 3.33 0.11
CA PRO A 119 -4.10 3.57 0.15
C PRO A 119 -3.33 2.63 1.08
N ASN A 120 -4.01 1.87 1.93
CA ASN A 120 -3.48 0.89 2.86
C ASN A 120 -4.60 -0.06 3.31
N THR A 121 -4.34 -0.99 4.23
CA THR A 121 -5.32 -1.99 4.69
C THR A 121 -6.32 -1.48 5.73
N SER A 122 -6.09 -0.30 6.32
CA SER A 122 -6.94 0.28 7.36
C SER A 122 -7.84 1.43 6.90
N THR A 123 -7.68 1.90 5.66
CA THR A 123 -8.51 2.94 5.06
C THR A 123 -9.55 2.33 4.13
N ALA A 124 -10.82 2.70 4.30
CA ALA A 124 -11.88 2.37 3.36
C ALA A 124 -12.90 3.50 3.30
N ALA A 125 -13.54 3.68 2.16
CA ALA A 125 -14.71 4.55 2.05
C ALA A 125 -15.65 4.07 0.96
N THR A 126 -16.94 4.21 1.21
CA THR A 126 -18.02 3.99 0.26
C THR A 126 -18.76 5.31 0.06
N VAL A 127 -18.98 5.69 -1.20
CA VAL A 127 -19.80 6.85 -1.57
C VAL A 127 -20.96 6.34 -2.42
N THR A 128 -22.19 6.61 -2.03
CA THR A 128 -23.36 6.42 -2.88
C THR A 128 -23.78 7.76 -3.44
N THR A 129 -23.87 7.87 -4.76
CA THR A 129 -24.34 9.09 -5.43
C THR A 129 -25.63 8.83 -6.18
N HIS A 130 -26.52 9.82 -6.21
CA HIS A 130 -27.73 9.79 -7.01
C HIS A 130 -27.98 11.16 -7.64
N ARG A 131 -28.20 11.20 -8.94
CA ARG A 131 -28.50 12.43 -9.67
C ARG A 131 -29.97 12.79 -9.45
N ARG A 132 -30.21 13.80 -8.62
CA ARG A 132 -31.56 14.26 -8.32
C ARG A 132 -32.21 14.96 -9.51
N ASP A 133 -31.47 15.86 -10.17
CA ASP A 133 -31.95 16.62 -11.32
C ASP A 133 -30.77 17.15 -12.18
N ALA A 134 -31.04 18.14 -13.04
CA ALA A 134 -30.03 18.72 -13.91
C ALA A 134 -28.92 19.46 -13.16
N ALA A 135 -29.21 20.00 -11.98
CA ALA A 135 -28.33 20.87 -11.19
C ALA A 135 -27.82 20.24 -9.89
N HIS A 136 -28.45 19.16 -9.39
CA HIS A 136 -28.12 18.61 -8.07
C HIS A 136 -27.75 17.12 -8.08
N LEU A 137 -26.75 16.79 -7.27
CA LEU A 137 -26.30 15.44 -6.93
C LEU A 137 -26.52 15.22 -5.43
N THR A 138 -27.29 14.21 -5.04
CA THR A 138 -27.34 13.76 -3.65
C THR A 138 -26.24 12.73 -3.43
N PHE A 139 -25.57 12.79 -2.28
CA PHE A 139 -24.55 11.80 -1.92
C PHE A 139 -24.66 11.39 -0.45
N ASP A 140 -24.19 10.17 -0.17
CA ASP A 140 -23.94 9.62 1.16
C ASP A 140 -22.52 9.03 1.14
N ILE A 141 -21.70 9.36 2.13
CA ILE A 141 -20.33 8.86 2.28
C ILE A 141 -20.19 8.25 3.65
N ALA A 142 -19.69 7.01 3.71
CA ALA A 142 -19.19 6.37 4.91
C ALA A 142 -17.71 6.05 4.73
N ALA A 143 -16.86 6.51 5.63
CA ALA A 143 -15.41 6.31 5.58
C ALA A 143 -14.86 5.83 6.92
N GLY A 144 -13.72 5.13 6.87
CA GLY A 144 -13.02 4.60 8.03
C GLY A 144 -11.50 4.68 7.89
N GLU A 145 -10.84 4.88 9.02
CA GLU A 145 -9.39 4.81 9.18
C GLU A 145 -9.06 4.12 10.52
N GLY A 146 -8.67 2.85 10.45
CA GLY A 146 -8.51 2.01 11.64
C GLY A 146 -9.84 1.87 12.39
N ALA A 147 -9.85 2.25 13.67
CA ALA A 147 -11.06 2.25 14.50
C ALA A 147 -11.84 3.58 14.47
N ASN A 148 -11.42 4.55 13.67
CA ASN A 148 -12.15 5.80 13.49
C ASN A 148 -13.05 5.70 12.26
N SER A 149 -14.21 6.37 12.32
CA SER A 149 -15.17 6.45 11.24
C SER A 149 -15.63 7.88 11.01
N GLY A 150 -16.24 8.14 9.86
CA GLY A 150 -16.84 9.41 9.50
C GLY A 150 -17.94 9.19 8.48
N ASN A 151 -19.07 9.88 8.65
CA ASN A 151 -20.15 9.87 7.69
C ASN A 151 -20.44 11.30 7.25
N LEU A 152 -20.75 11.49 5.97
CA LEU A 152 -21.18 12.77 5.43
C LEU A 152 -22.23 12.55 4.34
N GLU A 153 -23.39 13.16 4.51
CA GLU A 153 -24.45 13.19 3.51
C GLU A 153 -24.68 14.64 3.06
N GLY A 154 -25.13 14.82 1.82
CA GLY A 154 -25.35 16.17 1.32
C GLY A 154 -25.89 16.25 -0.09
N VAL A 155 -26.05 17.49 -0.53
CA VAL A 155 -26.43 17.82 -1.91
C VAL A 155 -25.33 18.67 -2.52
N ALA A 156 -24.61 18.11 -3.48
CA ALA A 156 -23.66 18.84 -4.30
C ALA A 156 -24.36 19.49 -5.50
N VAL A 157 -23.85 20.64 -5.94
CA VAL A 157 -24.36 21.39 -7.10
C VAL A 157 -23.44 21.14 -8.28
N PHE A 158 -24.01 20.84 -9.45
CA PHE A 158 -23.23 20.65 -10.67
C PHE A 158 -22.70 21.98 -11.21
N GLU A 159 -21.39 22.01 -11.45
CA GLU A 159 -20.72 23.07 -12.21
C GLU A 159 -19.98 22.43 -13.40
N GLY A 160 -20.61 22.50 -14.57
CA GLY A 160 -20.08 21.84 -15.77
C GLY A 160 -20.11 20.32 -15.65
N LYS A 161 -18.93 19.69 -15.52
CA LYS A 161 -18.79 18.24 -15.37
C LYS A 161 -18.54 17.80 -13.93
N GLU A 162 -18.34 18.73 -13.01
CA GLU A 162 -18.05 18.45 -11.61
C GLU A 162 -19.28 18.72 -10.75
N ALA A 163 -19.33 18.13 -9.55
CA ALA A 163 -20.28 18.51 -8.53
C ALA A 163 -19.53 19.03 -7.30
N HIS A 164 -20.04 20.08 -6.67
CA HIS A 164 -19.40 20.74 -5.54
C HIS A 164 -20.33 20.80 -4.34
N TYR A 165 -19.81 20.43 -3.18
CA TYR A 165 -20.44 20.55 -1.88
C TYR A 165 -19.60 21.47 -1.00
N ALA A 166 -20.25 22.33 -0.22
CA ALA A 166 -19.57 23.13 0.80
C ALA A 166 -20.51 23.39 1.99
N GLU A 167 -20.01 23.10 3.19
CA GLU A 167 -20.65 23.43 4.45
C GLU A 167 -19.58 23.83 5.47
N GLY A 168 -19.63 25.08 5.95
CA GLY A 168 -18.58 25.61 6.83
C GLY A 168 -17.20 25.57 6.16
N GLU A 169 -16.23 24.97 6.85
CA GLU A 169 -14.85 24.79 6.35
C GLU A 169 -14.67 23.48 5.56
N CYS A 170 -15.70 22.64 5.48
CA CYS A 170 -15.68 21.43 4.67
C CYS A 170 -16.18 21.71 3.25
N ALA A 171 -15.37 21.38 2.25
CA ALA A 171 -15.82 21.36 0.87
C ALA A 171 -15.34 20.10 0.14
N LEU A 172 -16.24 19.49 -0.63
CA LEU A 172 -15.95 18.34 -1.48
C LEU A 172 -16.17 18.70 -2.95
N THR A 173 -15.23 18.31 -3.80
CA THR A 173 -15.40 18.38 -5.27
C THR A 173 -15.35 16.98 -5.84
N PHE A 174 -16.43 16.59 -6.51
CA PHE A 174 -16.62 15.32 -7.20
C PHE A 174 -16.29 15.50 -8.68
N THR A 175 -15.18 14.92 -9.14
CA THR A 175 -14.67 15.05 -10.50
C THR A 175 -14.68 13.70 -11.22
N PRO A 176 -15.49 13.53 -12.28
CA PRO A 176 -15.45 12.33 -13.10
C PRO A 176 -14.18 12.31 -13.97
N ILE A 177 -13.48 11.17 -13.99
CA ILE A 177 -12.33 10.93 -14.86
C ILE A 177 -12.54 9.61 -15.59
N ASN A 178 -13.16 9.67 -16.78
CA ASN A 178 -13.65 8.45 -17.46
C ASN A 178 -14.49 7.61 -16.50
N GLY A 179 -14.24 6.30 -16.37
CA GLY A 179 -15.00 5.40 -15.49
C GLY A 179 -14.76 5.52 -13.99
N VAL A 180 -13.92 6.45 -13.52
CA VAL A 180 -13.62 6.63 -12.08
C VAL A 180 -14.09 7.99 -11.56
N LEU A 181 -14.29 8.07 -10.24
CA LEU A 181 -14.68 9.29 -9.53
C LEU A 181 -13.54 9.74 -8.63
N ASN A 182 -13.01 10.94 -8.84
CA ASN A 182 -12.07 11.56 -7.91
C ASN A 182 -12.83 12.52 -6.99
N ILE A 183 -12.66 12.38 -5.68
CA ILE A 183 -13.15 13.34 -4.69
C ILE A 183 -11.95 14.10 -4.12
N SER A 184 -11.99 15.43 -4.16
CA SER A 184 -11.06 16.27 -3.41
C SER A 184 -11.76 16.90 -2.22
N GLN A 185 -11.00 17.13 -1.15
CA GLN A 185 -11.50 17.70 0.11
C GLN A 185 -10.69 18.94 0.48
N VAL A 186 -11.40 19.99 0.87
CA VAL A 186 -10.90 21.13 1.64
C VAL A 186 -11.51 21.04 3.03
N GLY A 187 -10.71 21.36 4.05
CA GLY A 187 -11.05 21.12 5.46
C GLY A 187 -10.36 19.89 6.02
N ALA A 188 -10.09 19.91 7.33
CA ALA A 188 -9.57 18.77 8.07
C ALA A 188 -10.63 17.67 8.22
N ASP A 189 -10.24 16.55 8.83
CA ASP A 189 -11.14 15.46 9.20
C ASP A 189 -12.34 15.97 10.02
N ALA A 190 -12.08 16.69 11.11
CA ALA A 190 -13.09 17.22 12.01
C ALA A 190 -14.00 18.27 11.34
N ASP A 191 -13.49 19.07 10.40
CA ASP A 191 -14.28 20.07 9.68
C ASP A 191 -15.37 19.40 8.83
N CYS A 192 -15.08 18.21 8.31
CA CYS A 192 -16.02 17.41 7.52
C CYS A 192 -16.75 16.34 8.36
N GLY A 193 -16.72 16.42 9.69
CA GLY A 193 -17.38 15.46 10.58
C GLY A 193 -16.74 14.07 10.63
N GLY A 194 -15.54 13.91 10.08
CA GLY A 194 -14.75 12.69 10.17
C GLY A 194 -14.08 12.54 11.53
N GLY A 195 -13.97 11.29 12.01
CA GLY A 195 -13.06 10.97 13.11
C GLY A 195 -11.60 11.24 12.74
N MET A 196 -10.70 11.25 13.72
CA MET A 196 -9.28 11.56 13.49
C MET A 196 -8.68 10.72 12.35
N GLY A 197 -8.07 11.37 11.36
CA GLY A 197 -7.47 10.73 10.19
C GLY A 197 -8.46 10.21 9.14
N VAL A 198 -9.77 10.40 9.32
CA VAL A 198 -10.79 10.01 8.33
C VAL A 198 -10.99 11.16 7.35
N TYR A 199 -10.64 10.92 6.09
CA TYR A 199 -10.81 11.86 4.97
C TYR A 199 -11.66 11.22 3.88
N TYR A 200 -12.44 12.03 3.17
CA TYR A 200 -13.28 11.58 2.04
C TYR A 200 -12.59 11.76 0.69
N ALA A 201 -11.43 12.44 0.66
CA ALA A 201 -10.64 12.61 -0.55
C ALA A 201 -10.02 11.29 -1.03
N GLY A 202 -10.05 11.07 -2.34
CA GLY A 202 -9.46 9.90 -2.96
C GLY A 202 -10.04 9.60 -4.34
N THR A 203 -9.54 8.52 -4.94
CA THR A 203 -10.06 7.99 -6.20
C THR A 203 -10.93 6.79 -5.91
N TYR A 204 -12.12 6.77 -6.50
CA TYR A 204 -13.13 5.75 -6.29
C TYR A 204 -13.50 5.06 -7.59
N VAL A 205 -13.85 3.78 -7.49
CA VAL A 205 -14.33 2.95 -8.60
C VAL A 205 -15.75 2.47 -8.33
N ALA A 206 -16.56 2.32 -9.38
CA ALA A 206 -17.93 1.83 -9.24
C ALA A 206 -17.91 0.35 -8.84
N SER A 207 -18.47 0.02 -7.67
CA SER A 207 -18.59 -1.36 -7.16
C SER A 207 -19.59 -1.45 -6.00
N GLU A 208 -20.41 -2.49 -6.02
CA GLU A 208 -21.31 -2.83 -4.91
C GLU A 208 -20.60 -3.57 -3.76
N GLN A 209 -19.37 -4.03 -3.97
CA GLN A 209 -18.55 -4.70 -2.96
C GLN A 209 -17.33 -3.83 -2.62
N PRO A 210 -16.92 -3.75 -1.33
CA PRO A 210 -15.71 -3.03 -0.94
C PRO A 210 -14.52 -3.47 -1.78
N LEU A 211 -13.74 -2.49 -2.26
CA LEU A 211 -12.51 -2.77 -2.98
C LEU A 211 -11.39 -3.06 -2.00
N THR A 212 -10.79 -4.24 -2.13
CA THR A 212 -9.52 -4.58 -1.48
C THR A 212 -8.43 -4.59 -2.54
N LEU A 213 -7.27 -4.05 -2.21
CA LEU A 213 -6.06 -4.28 -3.00
C LEU A 213 -5.29 -5.45 -2.37
N ASP A 214 -4.64 -6.24 -3.22
CA ASP A 214 -3.82 -7.39 -2.82
C ASP A 214 -2.49 -6.92 -2.21
N TYR A 215 -2.60 -6.22 -1.07
CA TYR A 215 -1.45 -5.82 -0.28
C TYR A 215 -0.82 -7.04 0.40
N ASP A 216 0.48 -6.96 0.54
CA ASP A 216 1.33 -7.99 1.12
C ASP A 216 2.47 -7.30 1.91
N MET A 217 3.29 -8.07 2.63
CA MET A 217 4.34 -7.45 3.45
C MET A 217 5.36 -6.70 2.60
N LEU A 218 5.60 -7.10 1.35
CA LEU A 218 6.50 -6.41 0.42
C LEU A 218 5.95 -5.03 -0.01
N SER A 219 4.73 -4.98 -0.49
CA SER A 219 4.06 -3.75 -0.95
C SER A 219 3.82 -2.77 0.19
N LEU A 220 3.59 -3.26 1.41
CA LEU A 220 3.47 -2.45 2.61
C LEU A 220 4.81 -1.94 3.13
N GLY A 221 5.93 -2.61 2.80
CA GLY A 221 7.28 -2.25 3.25
C GLY A 221 7.73 -2.94 4.54
N LEU A 222 7.00 -3.97 4.97
CA LEU A 222 7.37 -4.85 6.06
C LEU A 222 8.42 -5.90 5.64
N ALA A 223 8.42 -6.27 4.35
CA ALA A 223 9.49 -7.03 3.70
C ALA A 223 10.26 -6.13 2.73
N ARG A 224 11.58 -6.31 2.61
CA ARG A 224 12.40 -5.52 1.68
C ARG A 224 12.39 -6.10 0.29
N THR A 225 12.47 -7.43 0.18
CA THR A 225 12.60 -8.15 -1.09
C THR A 225 11.52 -9.25 -1.22
N PRO A 226 11.23 -9.72 -2.45
CA PRO A 226 10.33 -10.85 -2.66
C PRO A 226 10.73 -12.10 -1.89
N GLU A 227 12.04 -12.36 -1.74
CA GLU A 227 12.55 -13.51 -0.99
C GLU A 227 12.26 -13.38 0.51
N GLU A 228 12.42 -12.17 1.08
CA GLU A 228 12.01 -11.90 2.46
C GLU A 228 10.51 -12.09 2.64
N ASN A 229 9.70 -11.60 1.69
CA ASN A 229 8.25 -11.75 1.70
C ASN A 229 7.84 -13.23 1.72
N GLN A 230 8.48 -14.05 0.88
CA GLN A 230 8.27 -15.49 0.85
C GLN A 230 8.71 -16.18 2.15
N ALA A 231 9.86 -15.78 2.71
CA ALA A 231 10.34 -16.32 3.98
C ALA A 231 9.40 -15.97 5.15
N LEU A 232 8.88 -14.74 5.17
CA LEU A 232 7.89 -14.28 6.14
C LEU A 232 6.57 -15.03 6.02
N HIS A 233 6.11 -15.28 4.79
CA HIS A 233 4.94 -16.12 4.55
C HIS A 233 5.13 -17.55 5.08
N GLY A 234 6.32 -18.14 4.89
CA GLY A 234 6.65 -19.46 5.43
C GLY A 234 6.72 -19.49 6.96
N LEU A 235 7.22 -18.42 7.58
CA LEU A 235 7.34 -18.28 9.03
C LEU A 235 5.99 -18.04 9.71
N LEU A 236 5.17 -17.13 9.18
CA LEU A 236 3.93 -16.69 9.80
C LEU A 236 2.73 -17.59 9.46
N LYS A 237 2.76 -18.27 8.30
CA LYS A 237 1.65 -19.12 7.82
C LYS A 237 0.33 -18.34 7.86
N ASP A 238 -0.68 -18.85 8.56
CA ASP A 238 -2.01 -18.25 8.67
C ASP A 238 -2.00 -16.85 9.30
N ASP A 239 -0.97 -16.51 10.09
CA ASP A 239 -0.83 -15.17 10.67
C ASP A 239 -0.24 -14.13 9.70
N TYR A 240 0.19 -14.54 8.50
CA TYR A 240 0.73 -13.63 7.49
C TYR A 240 -0.32 -12.61 7.04
N GLU A 241 -1.48 -13.10 6.60
CA GLU A 241 -2.59 -12.26 6.15
C GLU A 241 -3.10 -11.40 7.31
N ARG A 242 -3.19 -11.98 8.50
CA ARG A 242 -3.59 -11.24 9.70
C ARG A 242 -2.66 -10.07 10.00
N LEU A 243 -1.35 -10.28 9.86
CA LEU A 243 -0.36 -9.23 10.06
C LEU A 243 -0.50 -8.12 9.01
N VAL A 244 -0.70 -8.49 7.74
CA VAL A 244 -0.97 -7.54 6.64
C VAL A 244 -2.21 -6.69 6.95
N GLU A 245 -3.30 -7.30 7.38
CA GLU A 245 -4.54 -6.58 7.74
C GLU A 245 -4.32 -5.56 8.86
N VAL A 246 -3.55 -5.93 9.89
CA VAL A 246 -3.35 -5.07 11.07
C VAL A 246 -2.16 -4.12 10.97
N SER A 247 -1.49 -4.07 9.82
CA SER A 247 -0.24 -3.32 9.63
C SER A 247 -0.41 -1.80 9.59
N GLY A 248 -1.63 -1.30 9.33
CA GLY A 248 -2.03 0.11 9.49
C GLY A 248 -0.94 1.14 9.12
N THR A 249 -0.62 2.00 10.08
CA THR A 249 0.51 2.92 10.00
C THR A 249 1.81 2.23 10.45
N LEU A 250 2.85 2.35 9.62
CA LEU A 250 4.18 1.84 9.91
C LEU A 250 5.09 2.93 10.46
N GLN A 251 5.81 2.63 11.55
CA GLN A 251 6.76 3.53 12.19
C GLN A 251 8.13 2.87 12.30
N ILE A 252 9.19 3.64 12.09
CA ILE A 252 10.56 3.16 12.32
C ILE A 252 10.74 3.04 13.84
N GLY A 253 11.05 1.83 14.30
CA GLY A 253 11.32 1.56 15.71
C GLY A 253 12.77 1.83 16.11
N ASP A 254 13.04 1.78 17.41
CA ASP A 254 14.38 1.95 17.96
C ASP A 254 15.32 0.83 17.52
N PRO A 255 16.63 1.11 17.32
CA PRO A 255 17.60 0.08 16.97
C PRO A 255 17.87 -0.88 18.14
N SER A 256 18.12 -2.16 17.83
CA SER A 256 18.46 -3.18 18.83
C SER A 256 19.95 -3.17 19.19
N ALA A 257 20.26 -3.16 20.49
CA ALA A 257 21.62 -3.38 20.99
C ALA A 257 22.02 -4.87 20.92
N ASP A 258 21.05 -5.77 21.09
CA ASP A 258 21.24 -7.23 21.02
C ASP A 258 21.49 -7.72 19.59
N VAL A 259 20.93 -7.03 18.60
CA VAL A 259 21.08 -7.33 17.16
C VAL A 259 21.44 -6.05 16.40
N PRO A 260 22.71 -5.61 16.48
CA PRO A 260 23.17 -4.40 15.81
C PRO A 260 22.95 -4.44 14.29
N GLY A 261 22.54 -3.30 13.71
CA GLY A 261 22.28 -3.17 12.28
C GLY A 261 20.96 -3.80 11.80
N SER A 262 20.13 -4.30 12.72
CA SER A 262 18.76 -4.69 12.40
C SER A 262 17.88 -3.47 12.09
N GLN A 263 16.88 -3.70 11.25
CA GLN A 263 15.80 -2.76 10.98
C GLN A 263 14.61 -3.13 11.87
N VAL A 264 14.01 -2.14 12.52
CA VAL A 264 12.82 -2.31 13.35
C VAL A 264 11.68 -1.47 12.79
N VAL A 265 10.52 -2.10 12.63
CA VAL A 265 9.28 -1.44 12.22
C VAL A 265 8.20 -1.79 13.22
N GLU A 266 7.60 -0.76 13.83
CA GLU A 266 6.43 -0.89 14.68
C GLU A 266 5.18 -0.64 13.83
N MET A 267 4.16 -1.48 14.03
CA MET A 267 2.86 -1.36 13.35
C MET A 267 1.86 -0.77 14.33
N TRP A 268 1.08 0.18 13.84
CA TRP A 268 0.10 0.89 14.63
C TRP A 268 -1.21 1.04 13.88
N MET A 269 -2.33 0.71 14.52
CA MET A 269 -3.66 0.93 13.95
C MET A 269 -4.33 2.10 14.66
N ARG A 270 -4.86 3.02 13.86
CA ARG A 270 -5.49 4.22 14.36
C ARG A 270 -6.66 3.89 15.27
N GLY A 271 -6.70 4.50 16.45
CA GLY A 271 -7.68 4.24 17.49
C GLY A 271 -7.48 2.93 18.28
N LEU A 272 -6.61 2.01 17.84
CA LEU A 272 -6.35 0.72 18.53
C LEU A 272 -4.98 0.63 19.19
N GLY A 273 -3.99 1.41 18.75
CA GLY A 273 -2.64 1.36 19.31
C GLY A 273 -1.68 0.49 18.52
N GLY A 274 -0.58 0.08 19.16
CA GLY A 274 0.40 -0.83 18.56
C GLY A 274 -0.21 -2.20 18.31
N THR A 275 -0.10 -2.71 17.07
CA THR A 275 -0.66 -4.01 16.66
C THR A 275 0.43 -5.07 16.48
N GLY A 276 1.67 -4.64 16.32
CA GLY A 276 2.82 -5.53 16.34
C GLY A 276 4.13 -4.80 16.05
N ILE A 277 5.20 -5.58 15.99
CA ILE A 277 6.56 -5.12 15.71
C ILE A 277 7.29 -6.18 14.91
N ILE A 278 8.04 -5.77 13.89
CA ILE A 278 8.96 -6.62 13.14
C ILE A 278 10.37 -6.06 13.24
N MET A 279 11.30 -6.92 13.65
CA MET A 279 12.72 -6.67 13.53
C MET A 279 13.30 -7.63 12.50
N SER A 280 14.20 -7.15 11.65
CA SER A 280 14.81 -7.97 10.61
C SER A 280 16.23 -7.56 10.28
N THR A 281 17.01 -8.50 9.74
CA THR A 281 18.38 -8.27 9.28
C THR A 281 18.53 -8.62 7.80
N THR A 282 19.58 -8.10 7.16
CA THR A 282 19.84 -8.29 5.72
C THR A 282 20.10 -9.76 5.33
N ASP A 283 20.50 -10.60 6.28
CA ASP A 283 20.63 -12.05 6.12
C ASP A 283 19.32 -12.81 6.41
N GLN A 284 18.18 -12.14 6.28
CA GLN A 284 16.82 -12.70 6.38
C GLN A 284 16.52 -13.38 7.72
N ARG A 285 17.04 -12.84 8.83
CA ARG A 285 16.55 -13.21 10.16
C ARG A 285 15.42 -12.28 10.56
N PHE A 286 14.36 -12.84 11.14
CA PHE A 286 13.15 -12.13 11.51
C PHE A 286 12.80 -12.39 12.97
N TRP A 287 12.26 -11.37 13.62
CA TRP A 287 11.65 -11.42 14.93
C TRP A 287 10.38 -10.60 14.89
N ILE A 288 9.24 -11.20 15.23
CA ILE A 288 7.95 -10.56 15.05
C ILE A 288 7.13 -10.78 16.31
N ILE A 289 6.51 -9.73 16.82
CA ILE A 289 5.40 -9.86 17.76
C ILE A 289 4.15 -9.34 17.08
N LEU A 290 3.12 -10.17 17.03
CA LEU A 290 1.79 -9.83 16.52
C LEU A 290 0.78 -9.92 17.66
N LEU A 291 -0.03 -8.86 17.84
CA LEU A 291 -1.19 -8.94 18.73
C LEU A 291 -2.34 -9.57 17.98
N THR A 292 -2.96 -10.57 18.60
CA THR A 292 -4.10 -11.31 18.07
C THR A 292 -5.13 -11.56 19.16
N TYR A 293 -6.21 -12.24 18.81
CA TYR A 293 -7.24 -12.69 19.75
C TYR A 293 -7.40 -14.20 19.62
N ASP A 294 -7.61 -14.89 20.74
CA ASP A 294 -7.99 -16.29 20.72
C ASP A 294 -9.48 -16.48 20.35
N GLU A 295 -9.92 -17.73 20.22
CA GLU A 295 -11.31 -18.07 19.89
C GLU A 295 -12.33 -17.56 20.93
N GLN A 296 -11.88 -17.24 22.14
CA GLN A 296 -12.70 -16.70 23.22
C GLN A 296 -12.69 -15.16 23.25
N GLY A 297 -11.96 -14.52 22.32
CA GLY A 297 -11.83 -13.07 22.23
C GLY A 297 -10.83 -12.48 23.21
N HIS A 298 -9.99 -13.29 23.88
CA HIS A 298 -8.92 -12.77 24.73
C HIS A 298 -7.71 -12.38 23.91
N GLN A 299 -7.13 -11.22 24.23
CA GLN A 299 -5.94 -10.74 23.54
C GLN A 299 -4.72 -11.62 23.84
N ARG A 300 -3.96 -11.95 22.79
CA ARG A 300 -2.70 -12.71 22.84
C ARG A 300 -1.61 -11.94 22.11
N ALA A 301 -0.36 -12.17 22.49
CA ALA A 301 0.80 -11.78 21.71
C ALA A 301 1.47 -13.03 21.16
N ARG A 302 1.67 -13.13 19.86
CA ARG A 302 2.38 -14.24 19.21
C ARG A 302 3.75 -13.80 18.77
N TYR A 303 4.77 -14.54 19.19
CA TYR A 303 6.16 -14.27 18.87
C TYR A 303 6.70 -15.28 17.87
N TYR A 304 7.19 -14.78 16.74
CA TYR A 304 7.81 -15.56 15.67
C TYR A 304 9.29 -15.21 15.53
N THR A 305 10.12 -16.23 15.32
CA THR A 305 11.50 -16.02 14.86
C THR A 305 12.06 -17.23 14.12
N ASN A 306 12.78 -16.98 13.03
CA ASN A 306 13.62 -18.00 12.38
C ASN A 306 15.06 -18.04 12.93
N ALA A 307 15.41 -17.15 13.87
CA ALA A 307 16.72 -17.10 14.49
C ALA A 307 16.77 -18.06 15.69
N VAL A 308 17.34 -19.26 15.48
CA VAL A 308 17.34 -20.37 16.46
C VAL A 308 17.71 -19.94 17.88
N LYS A 309 18.73 -19.09 18.05
CA LYS A 309 19.19 -18.63 19.37
C LYS A 309 18.14 -17.82 20.15
N TRP A 310 17.10 -17.31 19.49
CA TRP A 310 16.08 -16.42 20.05
C TRP A 310 14.70 -17.07 20.22
N LYS A 311 14.54 -18.38 19.97
CA LYS A 311 13.21 -19.03 20.09
C LYS A 311 12.60 -19.00 21.50
N GLY A 312 13.42 -18.77 22.53
CA GLY A 312 12.98 -18.77 23.94
C GLY A 312 13.01 -17.41 24.65
N HIS A 313 13.44 -16.33 23.99
CA HIS A 313 13.52 -15.01 24.61
C HIS A 313 13.48 -13.90 23.55
N LEU A 314 13.07 -12.70 23.97
CA LEU A 314 12.97 -11.54 23.09
C LEU A 314 14.29 -10.75 23.08
N PRO A 315 14.69 -10.20 21.92
CA PRO A 315 15.67 -9.11 21.86
C PRO A 315 15.18 -7.88 22.64
N ASP A 316 16.11 -7.11 23.17
CA ASP A 316 15.89 -5.87 23.93
C ASP A 316 14.75 -4.98 23.41
N VAL A 317 14.71 -4.68 22.11
CA VAL A 317 13.70 -3.81 21.51
C VAL A 317 12.30 -4.44 21.45
N LEU A 318 12.22 -5.73 21.12
CA LEU A 318 10.94 -6.46 21.15
C LEU A 318 10.43 -6.63 22.57
N GLN A 319 11.34 -6.86 23.53
CA GLN A 319 11.02 -6.95 24.94
C GLN A 319 10.48 -5.62 25.47
N ALA A 320 11.12 -4.50 25.11
CA ALA A 320 10.69 -3.16 25.49
C ALA A 320 9.32 -2.84 24.86
N TRP A 321 9.14 -3.11 23.57
CA TRP A 321 7.86 -2.93 22.90
C TRP A 321 6.75 -3.75 23.58
N TYR A 322 6.99 -5.03 23.83
CA TYR A 322 6.02 -5.91 24.49
C TYR A 322 5.67 -5.42 25.89
N GLN A 323 6.64 -4.97 26.70
CA GLN A 323 6.37 -4.43 28.02
C GLN A 323 5.52 -3.15 27.98
N ARG A 324 5.82 -2.22 27.07
CA ARG A 324 5.01 -0.99 26.88
C ARG A 324 3.58 -1.32 26.45
N THR A 325 3.43 -2.22 25.49
CA THR A 325 2.13 -2.63 24.94
C THR A 325 1.31 -3.44 25.94
N ASN A 326 1.96 -4.33 26.69
CA ASN A 326 1.30 -5.15 27.68
C ASN A 326 0.86 -4.32 28.88
N GLY A 327 1.68 -3.38 29.38
CA GLY A 327 1.31 -2.53 30.51
C GLY A 327 0.73 -3.36 31.67
N ASN A 328 -0.54 -3.08 32.02
CA ASN A 328 -1.32 -3.83 33.03
C ASN A 328 -2.30 -4.87 32.44
N ARG A 329 -2.27 -5.12 31.13
CA ARG A 329 -3.24 -5.95 30.39
C ARG A 329 -2.97 -7.46 30.52
N SER A 330 -1.81 -7.86 31.04
CA SER A 330 -1.43 -9.27 31.26
C SER A 330 -1.60 -10.16 30.02
N ILE A 331 -1.36 -9.61 28.83
CA ILE A 331 -1.43 -10.29 27.53
C ILE A 331 -0.38 -11.39 27.49
N PRO A 332 -0.75 -12.68 27.42
CA PRO A 332 0.25 -13.75 27.38
C PRO A 332 1.02 -13.76 26.06
N LEU A 333 2.31 -14.09 26.14
CA LEU A 333 3.20 -14.22 24.99
C LEU A 333 3.34 -15.69 24.58
N ASP A 334 2.84 -16.02 23.40
CA ASP A 334 2.91 -17.34 22.78
C ASP A 334 4.12 -17.42 21.86
N SER A 335 5.09 -18.28 22.19
CA SER A 335 6.19 -18.61 21.29
C SER A 335 5.69 -19.52 20.18
N MET A 336 5.78 -19.03 18.95
CA MET A 336 5.32 -19.76 17.76
C MET A 336 6.46 -20.61 17.16
N PRO A 337 6.14 -21.71 16.43
CA PRO A 337 7.11 -22.69 15.96
C PRO A 337 8.25 -22.17 15.08
#